data_AF-G6C1C5-F1
#
_entry.id   AF-G6C1C5-F1
#
_cell.length_a   1.000
_cell.length_b   1.000
_cell.length_c   1.000
_cell.angle_alpha   90.00
_cell.angle_beta   90.00
_cell.angle_gamma   90.00
#
_symmetry.space_group_name_H-M   'P 1'
#
loop_
_entity.id
_entity.type
_entity.pdbx_description
1 polymer ?
#
loop_
_entity_poly.entity_id
_entity_poly.type
_entity_poly.pdbx_seq_one_letter_code
_entity_poly.pdbx_strand_id
1 'polypeptide(L)'
;GIKKVIKVKHDDSEIRNELNAIVDLGASIEDVFVIHKTYGEIRVKLDIKSRRDVDLLVENIHSKLSKPLKNLTDNCHYHTIIAENENIFKEVEDKLKELGILMEE
;
A
#
# COMPACT_ATOMS: atom_id res chain seq x y z
N GLY A 1 -15.39 -8.01 7.13
CA GLY A 1 -14.34 -7.02 7.43
C GLY A 1 -14.75 -5.66 6.93
N ILE A 2 -14.16 -4.62 7.48
CA ILE A 2 -14.27 -3.25 7.01
C ILE A 2 -13.28 -3.01 5.86
N LYS A 3 -13.59 -2.03 5.01
CA LYS A 3 -12.76 -1.65 3.88
C LYS A 3 -12.60 -0.13 3.88
N LYS A 4 -11.37 0.34 3.91
CA LYS A 4 -11.04 1.77 3.97
C LYS A 4 -9.88 2.08 3.04
N VAL A 5 -9.89 3.27 2.47
CA VAL A 5 -8.84 3.76 1.60
C VAL A 5 -7.91 4.64 2.42
N ILE A 6 -6.61 4.43 2.27
CA ILE A 6 -5.58 5.29 2.86
C ILE A 6 -4.73 5.92 1.78
N LYS A 7 -4.22 7.11 2.07
CA LYS A 7 -3.26 7.82 1.21
C LYS A 7 -1.88 7.71 1.85
N VAL A 8 -0.90 7.37 1.05
CA VAL A 8 0.46 7.06 1.50
C VAL A 8 1.50 7.65 0.55
N LYS A 9 2.65 8.03 1.11
CA LYS A 9 3.77 8.60 0.35
C LYS A 9 5.09 8.09 0.92
N HIS A 10 5.88 7.43 0.09
CA HIS A 10 7.19 6.88 0.46
C HIS A 10 8.00 6.46 -0.76
N ASP A 11 9.30 6.23 -0.59
CA ASP A 11 10.20 5.75 -1.64
C ASP A 11 10.08 4.22 -1.87
N ASP A 12 10.60 3.72 -3.00
CA ASP A 12 10.58 2.29 -3.34
C ASP A 12 11.26 1.41 -2.26
N SER A 13 12.29 1.94 -1.59
CA SER A 13 12.96 1.28 -0.46
C SER A 13 12.05 0.96 0.73
N GLU A 14 10.91 1.65 0.84
CA GLU A 14 9.97 1.53 1.96
C GLU A 14 8.75 0.64 1.66
N ILE A 15 8.57 0.19 0.40
CA ILE A 15 7.44 -0.67 -0.03
C ILE A 15 7.30 -1.90 0.87
N ARG A 16 8.41 -2.60 1.12
CA ARG A 16 8.40 -3.79 1.96
C ARG A 16 7.93 -3.47 3.39
N ASN A 17 8.40 -2.36 3.95
CA ASN A 17 8.09 -1.99 5.34
C ASN A 17 6.63 -1.61 5.49
N GLU A 18 6.08 -0.84 4.55
CA GLU A 18 4.67 -0.47 4.49
C GLU A 18 3.76 -1.70 4.44
N LEU A 19 3.96 -2.57 3.44
CA LEU A 19 3.08 -3.71 3.23
C LEU A 19 3.17 -4.72 4.36
N ASN A 20 4.38 -4.93 4.91
CA ASN A 20 4.56 -5.78 6.10
C ASN A 20 3.84 -5.20 7.32
N ALA A 21 3.91 -3.89 7.55
CA ALA A 21 3.22 -3.25 8.68
C ALA A 21 1.71 -3.51 8.66
N ILE A 22 1.11 -3.56 7.46
CA ILE A 22 -0.32 -3.85 7.29
C ILE A 22 -0.62 -5.33 7.57
N VAL A 23 0.08 -6.26 6.91
CA VAL A 23 -0.22 -7.70 7.02
C VAL A 23 0.16 -8.29 8.38
N ASP A 24 1.15 -7.72 9.06
CA ASP A 24 1.57 -8.15 10.40
C ASP A 24 0.50 -7.88 11.47
N LEU A 25 -0.34 -6.87 11.24
CA LEU A 25 -1.49 -6.54 12.10
C LEU A 25 -2.75 -7.33 11.70
N GLY A 26 -2.65 -8.24 10.74
CA GLY A 26 -3.77 -9.07 10.29
C GLY A 26 -4.71 -8.37 9.30
N ALA A 27 -4.31 -7.23 8.74
CA ALA A 27 -5.01 -6.58 7.64
C ALA A 27 -4.49 -7.08 6.28
N SER A 28 -5.19 -6.74 5.20
CA SER A 28 -4.81 -7.09 3.84
C SER A 28 -4.96 -5.91 2.90
N ILE A 29 -4.15 -5.89 1.83
CA ILE A 29 -4.19 -4.87 0.80
C ILE A 29 -4.90 -5.43 -0.43
N GLU A 30 -6.02 -4.84 -0.81
CA GLU A 30 -6.77 -5.27 -1.99
C GLU A 30 -6.15 -4.74 -3.28
N ASP A 31 -5.82 -3.46 -3.30
CA ASP A 31 -5.33 -2.76 -4.48
C ASP A 31 -4.38 -1.61 -4.14
N VAL A 32 -3.74 -1.11 -5.20
CA VAL A 32 -3.00 0.14 -5.22
C VAL A 32 -3.53 0.99 -6.36
N PHE A 33 -3.68 2.30 -6.13
CA PHE A 33 -4.04 3.21 -7.19
C PHE A 33 -3.42 4.60 -7.05
N VAL A 34 -3.34 5.31 -8.16
CA VAL A 34 -2.85 6.68 -8.25
C VAL A 34 -3.83 7.53 -9.04
N ILE A 35 -3.90 8.81 -8.74
CA ILE A 35 -4.73 9.78 -9.46
C ILE A 35 -3.80 10.63 -10.32
N HIS A 36 -3.84 10.42 -11.64
CA HIS A 36 -3.06 11.19 -12.60
C HIS A 36 -3.93 12.24 -13.30
N LYS A 37 -3.44 13.48 -13.43
CA LYS A 37 -4.21 14.60 -14.02
C LYS A 37 -4.74 14.31 -15.43
N THR A 38 -4.00 13.56 -16.24
CA THR A 38 -4.36 13.25 -17.63
C THR A 38 -5.15 11.95 -17.77
N TYR A 39 -4.86 10.94 -16.95
CA TYR A 39 -5.37 9.58 -17.13
C TYR A 39 -6.48 9.21 -16.14
N GLY A 40 -6.74 10.06 -15.14
CA GLY A 40 -7.67 9.75 -14.06
C GLY A 40 -7.09 8.75 -13.08
N GLU A 41 -7.95 7.88 -12.55
CA GLU A 41 -7.56 6.81 -11.63
C GLU A 41 -6.91 5.65 -12.38
N ILE A 42 -5.68 5.30 -12.00
CA ILE A 42 -5.00 4.08 -12.46
C ILE A 42 -4.91 3.13 -11.27
N ARG A 43 -5.65 2.02 -11.33
CA ARG A 43 -5.78 1.04 -10.25
C ARG A 43 -5.24 -0.33 -10.66
N VAL A 44 -4.48 -0.96 -9.77
CA VAL A 44 -3.97 -2.33 -9.93
C VAL A 44 -4.31 -3.15 -8.70
N LYS A 45 -4.86 -4.33 -8.94
CA LYS A 45 -5.17 -5.29 -7.89
C LYS A 45 -3.88 -5.94 -7.37
N LEU A 46 -3.72 -6.00 -6.06
CA LEU A 46 -2.56 -6.60 -5.39
C LEU A 46 -2.92 -7.88 -4.62
N ASP A 47 -4.05 -7.89 -3.89
CA ASP A 47 -4.52 -9.02 -3.08
C ASP A 47 -3.46 -9.59 -2.10
N ILE A 48 -2.75 -8.71 -1.39
CA ILE A 48 -1.66 -9.06 -0.46
C ILE A 48 -2.24 -9.34 0.91
N LYS A 49 -1.96 -10.54 1.45
CA LYS A 49 -2.51 -11.02 2.73
C LYS A 49 -1.45 -11.54 3.68
N SER A 50 -0.20 -11.61 3.24
CA SER A 50 0.89 -12.19 4.02
C SER A 50 2.25 -11.61 3.61
N ARG A 51 3.25 -11.76 4.49
CA ARG A 51 4.65 -11.40 4.17
C ARG A 51 5.17 -12.10 2.93
N ARG A 52 4.70 -13.33 2.65
CA ARG A 52 5.06 -14.07 1.45
C ARG A 52 4.59 -13.34 0.18
N ASP A 53 3.37 -12.79 0.20
CA ASP A 53 2.84 -12.03 -0.92
C ASP A 53 3.62 -10.71 -1.10
N VAL A 54 4.02 -10.08 0.01
CA VAL A 54 4.88 -8.89 0.00
C VAL A 54 6.22 -9.20 -0.67
N ASP A 55 6.89 -10.28 -0.27
CA ASP A 55 8.18 -10.65 -0.84
C ASP A 55 8.07 -10.96 -2.34
N LEU A 56 7.04 -11.71 -2.77
CA LEU A 56 6.77 -11.95 -4.19
C LEU A 56 6.56 -10.65 -4.98
N LEU A 57 5.81 -9.70 -4.42
CA LEU A 57 5.63 -8.39 -5.07
C LEU A 57 6.96 -7.64 -5.19
N VAL A 58 7.72 -7.56 -4.11
CA VAL A 58 9.01 -6.85 -4.05
C VAL A 58 10.00 -7.48 -5.03
N GLU A 59 10.10 -8.81 -5.08
CA GLU A 59 10.91 -9.53 -6.07
C GLU A 59 10.47 -9.24 -7.52
N ASN A 60 9.16 -9.21 -7.77
CA ASN A 60 8.61 -8.87 -9.09
C ASN A 60 8.94 -7.43 -9.51
N ILE A 61 8.93 -6.48 -8.57
CA ILE A 61 9.32 -5.08 -8.81
C ILE A 61 10.83 -5.01 -9.14
N HIS A 62 11.68 -5.72 -8.40
CA HIS A 62 13.14 -5.69 -8.60
C HIS A 62 13.63 -6.50 -9.82
N SER A 63 12.87 -7.49 -10.30
CA SER A 63 13.25 -8.37 -11.41
C SER A 63 13.16 -7.77 -12.82
N LYS A 64 13.02 -6.45 -12.94
CA LYS A 64 13.30 -5.64 -14.15
C LYS A 64 12.36 -5.78 -15.37
N LEU A 65 11.11 -6.21 -15.22
CA LEU A 65 10.12 -6.15 -16.34
C LEU A 65 9.03 -5.08 -16.19
N SER A 66 8.91 -4.43 -15.03
CA SER A 66 7.86 -3.42 -14.78
C SER A 66 8.35 -2.37 -13.79
N LYS A 67 8.35 -1.10 -14.21
CA LYS A 67 8.58 0.03 -13.31
C LYS A 67 7.36 0.19 -12.38
N PRO A 68 7.53 0.49 -11.08
CA PRO A 68 6.41 0.82 -10.20
C PRO A 68 5.57 1.98 -10.76
N LEU A 69 4.26 1.87 -10.65
CA LEU A 69 3.29 2.89 -11.10
C LEU A 69 3.48 4.26 -10.40
N LYS A 70 4.17 4.29 -9.26
CA LYS A 70 4.52 5.51 -8.51
C LYS A 70 5.36 6.52 -9.27
N ASN A 71 6.10 6.10 -10.30
CA ASN A 71 6.88 7.03 -11.13
C ASN A 71 6.01 8.04 -11.90
N LEU A 72 4.68 7.89 -11.89
CA LEU A 72 3.73 8.81 -12.50
C LEU A 72 3.19 9.87 -11.52
N THR A 73 3.38 9.73 -10.20
CA THR A 73 2.68 10.57 -9.20
C THR A 73 3.52 10.89 -7.95
N ASP A 74 4.68 11.56 -8.08
CA ASP A 74 5.44 12.16 -6.95
C ASP A 74 5.52 11.30 -5.66
N ASN A 75 5.66 9.97 -5.80
CA ASN A 75 5.65 8.97 -4.73
C ASN A 75 4.35 8.86 -3.90
N CYS A 76 3.28 9.58 -4.27
CA CYS A 76 1.95 9.54 -3.67
C CYS A 76 1.06 8.50 -4.34
N HIS A 77 0.36 7.71 -3.53
CA HIS A 77 -0.55 6.67 -3.98
C HIS A 77 -1.56 6.32 -2.88
N TYR A 78 -2.50 5.44 -3.22
CA TYR A 78 -3.57 5.02 -2.36
C TYR A 78 -3.63 3.50 -2.29
N HIS A 79 -4.01 3.01 -1.12
CA HIS A 79 -4.29 1.59 -0.89
C HIS A 79 -5.68 1.40 -0.35
N THR A 80 -6.33 0.35 -0.82
CA THR A 80 -7.56 -0.12 -0.20
C THR A 80 -7.24 -1.24 0.78
N ILE A 81 -7.39 -0.95 2.07
CA ILE A 81 -7.09 -1.87 3.16
C ILE A 81 -8.37 -2.57 3.61
N ILE A 82 -8.29 -3.88 3.77
CA ILE A 82 -9.34 -4.71 4.33
C ILE A 82 -8.87 -5.22 5.70
N ALA A 83 -9.64 -4.89 6.73
CA ALA A 83 -9.39 -5.33 8.11
C ALA A 83 -10.64 -6.05 8.66
N GLU A 84 -10.47 -6.90 9.67
CA GLU A 84 -11.61 -7.60 10.26
C GLU A 84 -12.56 -6.63 10.98
N ASN A 85 -11.99 -5.69 11.73
CA ASN A 85 -12.69 -4.73 12.57
C ASN A 85 -11.95 -3.37 12.62
N GLU A 86 -12.58 -2.36 13.23
CA GLU A 86 -12.02 -1.00 13.29
C GLU A 86 -10.77 -0.87 14.15
N ASN A 87 -10.58 -1.72 15.15
CA ASN A 87 -9.39 -1.68 16.00
C ASN A 87 -8.14 -2.04 15.19
N ILE A 88 -8.19 -3.13 14.42
CA ILE A 88 -7.07 -3.53 13.54
C ILE A 88 -6.75 -2.42 12.55
N PHE A 89 -7.76 -1.81 11.93
CA PHE A 89 -7.51 -0.72 10.99
C PHE A 89 -6.85 0.47 11.66
N LYS A 90 -7.27 0.82 12.88
CA LYS A 90 -6.66 1.90 13.64
C LYS A 90 -5.21 1.59 14.01
N GLU A 91 -4.92 0.36 14.42
CA GLU A 91 -3.54 -0.09 14.66
C GLU A 91 -2.68 0.02 13.39
N VAL A 92 -3.24 -0.30 12.22
CA VAL A 92 -2.56 -0.14 10.92
C VAL A 92 -2.29 1.33 10.62
N GLU A 93 -3.28 2.21 10.80
CA GLU A 93 -3.09 3.66 10.62
C GLU A 93 -2.00 4.20 11.54
N ASP A 94 -2.08 3.88 12.83
CA ASP A 94 -1.09 4.29 13.83
C ASP A 94 0.31 3.80 13.41
N LYS A 95 0.42 2.55 12.95
CA LYS A 95 1.70 2.00 12.52
C LYS A 95 2.28 2.70 11.29
N LEU A 96 1.44 3.02 10.31
CA LEU A 96 1.85 3.74 9.11
C LEU A 96 2.21 5.21 9.40
N LYS A 97 1.57 5.82 10.41
CA LYS A 97 1.96 7.14 10.93
C LYS A 97 3.33 7.10 11.62
N GLU A 98 3.59 6.09 12.46
CA GLU A 98 4.89 5.90 13.10
C GLU A 98 6.04 5.77 12.10
N LEU A 99 5.77 5.13 10.95
CA LEU A 99 6.73 5.00 9.86
C LEU A 99 6.90 6.28 9.03
N GLY A 100 6.06 7.30 9.23
CA GLY A 100 6.06 8.53 8.43
C GLY A 100 5.54 8.36 7.01
N ILE A 101 4.83 7.26 6.72
CA ILE A 101 4.37 6.89 5.38
C ILE A 101 2.92 7.34 5.14
N LEU A 102 2.09 7.34 6.19
CA LEU A 102 0.70 7.77 6.09
C LEU A 102 0.62 9.29 5.85
N MET A 103 -0.15 9.69 4.84
CA MET A 103 -0.48 11.09 4.60
C MET A 103 -1.79 11.41 5.30
N GLU A 104 -1.73 12.27 6.32
CA GLU A 104 -2.92 12.88 6.91
C GLU A 104 -3.47 13.93 5.93
N GLU A 105 -4.80 14.08 5.92
CA GLU A 105 -5.54 14.96 4.99
C GLU A 105 -5.22 16.45 5.22
#